data_AF-A0A928F4H4-F1
#
_entry.id   AF-A0A928F4H4-F1
#
_cell.length_a   1.000
_cell.length_b   1.000
_cell.length_c   1.000
_cell.angle_alpha   90.00
_cell.angle_beta   90.00
_cell.angle_gamma   90.00
#
_symmetry.space_group_name_H-M   'P 1'
#
loop_
_entity.id
_entity.type
_entity.pdbx_description
1 polymer ?
#
loop_
_entity_poly.entity_id
_entity_poly.type
_entity_poly.pdbx_seq_one_letter_code
_entity_poly.pdbx_strand_id
1 'polypeptide(L)'
;MKKYFERKSAILRVFMMEKHFDAVKNAMTKDPQALKKDAHLCKRLEILKKYYDGVWIRDYERDEREEFPGWLKRGVLSQDGLYDLLCSISSLQNADGEEK
;
A
#
# COMPACT_ATOMS: atom_id res chain seq x y z
N MET A 1 29.11 1.65 4.61
CA MET A 1 28.16 1.71 5.75
C MET A 1 26.79 2.27 5.34
N LYS A 2 26.71 3.43 4.66
CA LYS A 2 25.46 4.07 4.21
C LYS A 2 24.52 3.17 3.39
N LYS A 3 25.04 2.47 2.37
CA LYS A 3 24.28 1.54 1.49
C LYS A 3 23.58 0.40 2.26
N TYR A 4 24.20 -0.10 3.34
CA TYR A 4 23.63 -1.16 4.17
C TYR A 4 22.43 -0.66 4.99
N PHE A 5 22.56 0.54 5.58
CA PHE A 5 21.48 1.17 6.33
C PHE A 5 20.29 1.51 5.41
N GLU A 6 20.55 2.04 4.23
CA GLU A 6 19.51 2.34 3.23
C GLU A 6 18.74 1.08 2.81
N ARG A 7 19.45 -0.05 2.59
CA ARG A 7 18.82 -1.33 2.27
C ARG A 7 17.94 -1.85 3.40
N LYS A 8 18.43 -1.82 4.65
CA LYS A 8 17.63 -2.21 5.83
C LYS A 8 16.39 -1.35 5.98
N SER A 9 16.53 -0.04 5.79
CA SER A 9 15.40 0.91 5.86
C SER A 9 14.37 0.67 4.76
N ALA A 10 14.79 0.30 3.55
CA ALA A 10 13.87 -0.08 2.47
C ALA A 10 13.11 -1.37 2.80
N ILE A 11 13.82 -2.42 3.26
CA ILE A 11 13.18 -3.70 3.66
C ILE A 11 12.13 -3.46 4.75
N LEU A 12 12.47 -2.71 5.79
CA LEU A 12 11.54 -2.42 6.87
C LEU A 12 10.33 -1.62 6.40
N ARG A 13 10.54 -0.64 5.51
CA ARG A 13 9.46 0.16 4.94
C ARG A 13 8.52 -0.72 4.12
N VAL A 14 9.02 -1.51 3.17
CA VAL A 14 8.21 -2.41 2.34
C VAL A 14 7.44 -3.40 3.21
N PHE A 15 8.09 -3.99 4.22
CA PHE A 15 7.43 -4.88 5.18
C PHE A 15 6.26 -4.21 5.92
N MET A 16 6.41 -2.95 6.33
CA MET A 16 5.34 -2.21 6.99
C MET A 16 4.22 -1.82 6.01
N MET A 17 4.57 -1.43 4.79
CA MET A 17 3.59 -1.09 3.76
C MET A 17 2.78 -2.30 3.31
N GLU A 18 3.41 -3.48 3.21
CA GLU A 18 2.71 -4.74 2.93
C GLU A 18 1.64 -5.02 3.99
N LYS A 19 1.95 -4.83 5.27
CA LYS A 19 0.96 -5.01 6.36
C LYS A 19 -0.21 -4.04 6.26
N HIS A 20 0.02 -2.80 5.84
CA HIS A 20 -1.05 -1.84 5.62
C HIS A 20 -1.89 -2.23 4.39
N PHE A 21 -1.21 -2.60 3.30
CA PHE A 21 -1.83 -3.02 2.06
C PHE A 21 -2.74 -4.24 2.26
N ASP A 22 -2.23 -5.30 2.89
CA ASP A 22 -3.01 -6.49 3.20
C ASP A 22 -4.21 -6.18 4.10
N ALA A 23 -4.03 -5.34 5.12
CA ALA A 23 -5.11 -4.99 6.03
C ALA A 23 -6.25 -4.26 5.30
N VAL A 24 -5.91 -3.27 4.48
CA VAL A 24 -6.91 -2.50 3.71
C VAL A 24 -7.55 -3.39 2.64
N LYS A 25 -6.75 -4.12 1.85
CA LYS A 25 -7.23 -5.02 0.80
C LYS A 25 -8.19 -6.06 1.38
N ASN A 26 -7.79 -6.78 2.44
CA ASN A 26 -8.62 -7.82 3.03
C ASN A 26 -9.91 -7.28 3.66
N ALA A 27 -9.86 -6.09 4.27
CA ALA A 27 -11.06 -5.47 4.83
C ALA A 27 -12.04 -5.07 3.72
N MET A 28 -11.54 -4.42 2.67
CA MET A 28 -12.33 -4.02 1.51
C MET A 28 -12.94 -5.19 0.74
N THR A 29 -12.22 -6.31 0.63
CA THR A 29 -12.75 -7.54 0.02
C THR A 29 -13.88 -8.15 0.84
N LYS A 30 -13.85 -8.03 2.18
CA LYS A 30 -14.88 -8.58 3.08
C LYS A 30 -16.10 -7.67 3.19
N ASP A 31 -15.87 -6.37 3.25
CA ASP A 31 -16.90 -5.35 3.39
C ASP A 31 -16.47 -4.09 2.62
N PRO A 32 -17.10 -3.78 1.48
CA PRO A 32 -16.81 -2.56 0.72
C PRO A 32 -17.02 -1.26 1.52
N GLN A 33 -17.79 -1.32 2.61
CA GLN A 33 -18.06 -0.18 3.49
C GLN A 33 -17.10 -0.13 4.69
N ALA A 34 -16.10 -1.03 4.79
CA ALA A 34 -15.18 -1.12 5.92
C ALA A 34 -14.47 0.20 6.22
N LEU A 35 -14.06 0.95 5.18
CA LEU A 35 -13.43 2.26 5.35
C LEU A 35 -14.35 3.31 5.97
N LYS A 36 -15.67 3.23 5.77
CA LYS A 36 -16.60 4.15 6.43
C LYS A 36 -16.77 3.83 7.92
N LYS A 37 -16.56 2.56 8.30
CA LYS A 37 -16.84 2.04 9.64
C LYS A 37 -15.61 2.04 10.56
N ASP A 38 -14.41 2.05 9.99
CA ASP A 38 -13.16 1.88 10.75
C ASP A 38 -12.15 3.01 10.46
N ALA A 39 -12.01 3.92 11.43
CA ALA A 39 -11.05 5.02 11.39
C ALA A 39 -9.58 4.53 11.34
N HIS A 40 -9.27 3.36 11.89
CA HIS A 40 -7.93 2.78 11.77
C HIS A 40 -7.65 2.32 10.33
N LEU A 41 -8.63 1.77 9.62
CA LEU A 41 -8.47 1.44 8.19
C LEU A 41 -8.29 2.69 7.34
N CYS A 42 -9.04 3.78 7.62
CA CYS A 42 -8.81 5.07 6.97
C CYS A 42 -7.37 5.57 7.17
N LYS A 43 -6.85 5.52 8.40
CA LYS A 43 -5.48 5.94 8.68
C LYS A 43 -4.44 5.07 7.96
N ARG A 44 -4.69 3.76 7.83
CA ARG A 44 -3.82 2.85 7.05
C ARG A 44 -3.85 3.20 5.57
N LEU A 45 -5.02 3.51 5.02
CA LEU A 45 -5.17 3.98 3.64
C LEU A 45 -4.42 5.29 3.40
N GLU A 46 -4.49 6.25 4.32
CA GLU A 46 -3.72 7.50 4.20
C GLU A 46 -2.21 7.27 4.19
N ILE A 47 -1.72 6.33 5.01
CA ILE A 47 -0.31 5.93 5.00
C ILE A 47 0.07 5.35 3.62
N LEU A 48 -0.78 4.49 3.06
CA LEU A 48 -0.56 3.91 1.73
C LEU A 48 -0.57 4.96 0.61
N LYS A 49 -1.50 5.92 0.66
CA LYS A 49 -1.54 7.06 -0.29
C LYS A 49 -0.24 7.86 -0.24
N LYS A 50 0.18 8.28 0.96
CA LYS A 50 1.46 9.00 1.15
C LYS A 50 2.68 8.19 0.71
N TYR A 51 2.65 6.88 0.90
CA TYR A 51 3.70 6.00 0.44
C TYR A 51 3.77 5.94 -1.09
N TYR A 52 2.62 5.77 -1.75
CA TYR A 52 2.47 5.76 -3.21
C TYR A 52 2.98 7.06 -3.84
N ASP A 53 2.52 8.21 -3.33
CA ASP A 53 2.90 9.53 -3.83
C ASP A 53 4.37 9.90 -3.55
N GLY A 54 4.99 9.22 -2.59
CA GLY A 54 6.33 9.53 -2.09
C GLY A 54 7.39 8.57 -2.62
N VAL A 55 7.63 7.51 -1.85
CA VAL A 55 8.84 6.67 -1.98
C VAL A 55 8.57 5.32 -2.63
N TRP A 56 7.31 5.01 -2.97
CA TRP A 56 6.91 3.75 -3.59
C TRP A 56 7.72 3.44 -4.85
N ILE A 57 7.86 4.39 -5.78
CA ILE A 57 8.56 4.16 -7.05
C ILE A 57 10.03 3.75 -6.83
N ARG A 58 10.68 4.33 -5.82
CA ARG A 58 12.07 4.00 -5.48
C ARG A 58 12.18 2.59 -4.89
N ASP A 59 11.18 2.14 -4.15
CA ASP A 59 11.14 0.76 -3.64
C ASP A 59 10.79 -0.22 -4.74
N TYR A 60 9.87 0.13 -5.65
CA TYR A 60 9.59 -0.65 -6.85
C TYR A 60 10.85 -0.89 -7.69
N GLU A 61 11.60 0.17 -8.01
CA GLU A 61 12.87 0.06 -8.75
C GLU A 61 13.92 -0.80 -8.03
N ARG A 62 13.88 -0.90 -6.70
CA ARG A 62 14.77 -1.80 -5.94
C ARG A 62 14.34 -3.26 -6.07
N ASP A 63 13.04 -3.51 -6.15
CA ASP A 63 12.50 -4.85 -6.38
C ASP A 63 12.88 -5.36 -7.77
N GLU A 64 12.77 -4.51 -8.79
CA GLU A 64 13.18 -4.80 -10.17
C GLU A 64 14.68 -5.10 -10.29
N ARG A 65 15.50 -4.57 -9.38
CA ARG A 65 16.94 -4.85 -9.27
C ARG A 65 17.26 -6.04 -8.37
N GLU A 66 16.25 -6.80 -7.93
CA GLU A 66 16.36 -7.95 -7.03
C GLU A 66 17.08 -7.61 -5.71
N GLU A 67 16.97 -6.38 -5.22
CA GLU A 67 17.67 -5.95 -4.00
C GLU A 67 16.98 -6.43 -2.71
N PHE A 68 15.73 -6.88 -2.81
CA PHE A 68 14.97 -7.41 -1.67
C PHE A 68 15.21 -8.90 -1.46
N PRO A 69 15.21 -9.38 -0.21
CA PRO A 69 15.36 -10.79 0.06
C PRO A 69 14.10 -11.56 -0.37
N GLY A 70 14.27 -12.78 -0.89
CA GLY A 70 13.18 -13.59 -1.43
C GLY A 70 12.04 -13.92 -0.44
N TRP A 71 12.31 -13.90 0.88
CA TRP A 71 11.29 -14.11 1.91
C TRP A 71 10.36 -12.92 2.13
N LEU A 72 10.71 -11.73 1.61
CA LEU A 72 9.92 -10.52 1.81
C LEU A 72 8.68 -10.56 0.92
N LYS A 73 7.51 -10.68 1.56
CA LYS A 73 6.23 -10.44 0.88
C LYS A 73 6.16 -8.97 0.46
N ARG A 74 5.79 -8.75 -0.81
CA ARG A 74 5.87 -7.45 -1.47
C ARG A 74 4.77 -7.27 -2.52
N GLY A 75 3.55 -7.72 -2.20
CA GLY A 75 2.38 -7.48 -3.03
C GLY A 75 2.08 -5.99 -3.20
N VAL A 76 2.48 -5.17 -2.23
CA VAL A 76 2.42 -3.71 -2.30
C VAL A 76 3.31 -3.11 -3.40
N LEU A 77 4.30 -3.86 -3.89
CA LEU A 77 5.18 -3.48 -5.00
C LEU A 77 4.81 -4.17 -6.32
N SER A 78 3.73 -4.95 -6.39
CA SER A 78 3.32 -5.48 -7.69
C SER A 78 2.89 -4.34 -8.62
N GLN A 79 3.18 -4.48 -9.91
CA GLN A 79 2.98 -3.47 -10.95
C GLN A 79 1.63 -2.73 -10.83
N ASP A 80 0.54 -3.47 -10.58
CA ASP A 80 -0.80 -2.89 -10.45
C ASP A 80 -1.39 -2.97 -9.02
N GLY A 81 -0.65 -3.52 -8.05
CA GLY A 81 -1.25 -3.93 -6.77
C GLY A 81 -1.77 -2.78 -5.91
N LEU A 82 -0.87 -1.82 -5.59
CA LEU A 82 -1.24 -0.66 -4.79
C LEU A 82 -2.11 0.32 -5.58
N TYR A 83 -1.79 0.52 -6.86
CA TYR A 83 -2.54 1.42 -7.73
C TYR A 83 -4.01 0.98 -7.85
N ASP A 84 -4.27 -0.28 -8.19
CA ASP A 84 -5.64 -0.81 -8.35
C ASP A 84 -6.46 -0.68 -7.08
N LEU A 85 -5.84 -0.95 -5.92
CA LEU A 85 -6.51 -0.76 -4.63
C LEU A 85 -6.92 0.69 -4.42
N LEU A 86 -6.03 1.65 -4.69
CA LEU A 86 -6.31 3.07 -4.51
C LEU A 86 -7.39 3.56 -5.49
N CYS A 87 -7.35 3.13 -6.75
CA CYS A 87 -8.37 3.43 -7.75
C CYS A 87 -9.73 2.86 -7.35
N SER A 88 -9.78 1.59 -6.93
CA SER A 88 -11.03 0.94 -6.50
C SER A 88 -11.70 1.68 -5.34
N ILE A 89 -10.91 2.11 -4.36
CA ILE A 89 -11.41 2.88 -3.21
C ILE A 89 -11.90 4.26 -3.66
N SER A 90 -11.17 4.94 -4.55
CA SER A 90 -11.57 6.24 -5.09
C SER A 90 -12.92 6.15 -5.82
N SER A 91 -13.10 5.13 -6.66
CA SER A 91 -14.36 4.89 -7.38
C SER A 91 -15.53 4.65 -6.42
N LEU A 92 -15.32 3.88 -5.35
CA LEU A 92 -16.35 3.66 -4.32
C LEU A 92 -16.72 4.95 -3.58
N GLN A 93 -15.73 5.77 -3.21
CA GLN A 93 -15.97 7.05 -2.53
C GLN A 93 -16.74 8.05 -3.40
N ASN A 94 -16.52 8.04 -4.72
CA ASN A 94 -17.23 8.92 -5.65
C ASN A 94 -18.66 8.45 -5.94
N ALA A 95 -18.89 7.13 -6.04
CA ALA A 95 -20.23 6.56 -6.26
C ALA A 95 -21.20 6.85 -5.11
N ASP A 96 -20.69 6.94 -3.87
CA ASP A 96 -21.47 7.35 -2.70
C ASP A 96 -21.83 8.86 -2.67
N GLY A 97 -21.24 9.66 -3.56
CA GLY A 97 -21.44 11.11 -3.64
C GLY A 97 -22.59 11.55 -4.55
N GLU A 98 -23.15 10.65 -5.36
CA GLU A 98 -24.20 10.95 -6.35
C GLU A 98 -25.64 10.74 -5.85
N GLU A 99 -25.85 10.25 -4.62
CA GLU A 99 -27.17 10.29 -3.96
C GLU A 99 -27.38 11.63 -3.25
N LYS A 100 -27.69 12.69 -3.99
CA LYS A 100 -28.32 13.91 -3.45
C LYS A 100 -29.36 14.49 -4.39
#